data_AF-T1WT74-F1
#
_entry.id   AF-T1WT74-F1
#
_cell.length_a   1.000
_cell.length_b   1.000
_cell.length_c   1.000
_cell.angle_alpha   90.00
_cell.angle_beta   90.00
_cell.angle_gamma   90.00
#
_symmetry.space_group_name_H-M   'P 1'
#
loop_
_entity.id
_entity.type
_entity.pdbx_description
1 polymer ?
#
loop_
_entity_poly.entity_id
_entity_poly.type
_entity_poly.pdbx_seq_one_letter_code
_entity_poly.pdbx_strand_id
1 'polypeptide(L)'
;HERPLLGHLRYFPWVVDEGYFKAWRQGRTGYPLVDAGMRELWATGWLHDRIRVVVSSFFVKVLQLPWRWGMKYFWDTLLDADLESDALGWQYISGTLPDGREFDRIDNPQFVGYKCDPHGEYVRRWLPELS
;
A
#
# COMPACT_ATOMS: atom_id res chain seq x y z
N HIS A 1 2.11 6.80 29.00
CA HIS A 1 2.31 7.75 27.88
C HIS A 1 2.33 6.96 26.59
N GLU A 2 1.28 7.04 25.77
CA GLU A 2 1.29 6.46 24.43
C GLU A 2 2.34 7.15 23.58
N ARG A 3 3.33 6.39 23.12
CA ARG A 3 4.24 6.86 22.07
C ARG A 3 3.48 6.78 20.74
N PRO A 4 3.46 7.84 19.92
CA PRO A 4 2.82 7.76 18.62
C PRO A 4 3.50 6.67 17.78
N LEU A 5 2.69 5.77 17.20
CA LEU A 5 3.13 4.59 16.42
C LEU A 5 4.25 4.90 15.40
N LEU A 6 4.29 6.12 14.86
CA LEU A 6 5.25 6.58 13.85
C LEU A 6 5.88 7.93 14.21
N GLY A 7 6.49 8.02 15.40
CA GLY A 7 7.07 9.25 15.92
C GLY A 7 8.23 9.84 15.10
N HIS A 8 9.03 9.00 14.42
CA HIS A 8 10.16 9.43 13.57
C HIS A 8 9.71 10.17 12.30
N LEU A 9 8.50 9.89 11.80
CA LEU A 9 7.92 10.54 10.62
C LEU A 9 7.03 11.74 10.97
N ARG A 10 7.04 12.20 12.24
CA ARG A 10 6.22 13.33 12.69
C ARG A 10 6.43 14.58 11.83
N TYR A 11 7.66 14.84 11.40
CA TYR A 11 8.04 16.02 10.62
C TYR A 11 8.32 15.70 9.15
N PHE A 12 7.98 14.48 8.70
CA PHE A 12 8.14 14.14 7.29
C PHE A 12 7.20 15.02 6.44
N PRO A 13 7.68 15.64 5.35
CA PRO A 13 6.90 16.55 4.52
C PRO A 13 5.99 15.76 3.56
N TRP A 14 4.96 15.10 4.11
CA TRP A 14 3.99 14.34 3.32
C TRP A 14 3.32 15.24 2.26
N VAL A 15 3.12 14.67 1.08
CA VAL A 15 2.33 15.29 0.00
C VAL A 15 0.86 15.18 0.36
N VAL A 16 0.20 16.30 0.61
CA VAL A 16 -1.25 16.33 0.87
C VAL A 16 -1.97 16.53 -0.45
N ASP A 17 -2.08 15.46 -1.24
CA ASP A 17 -2.75 15.44 -2.54
C ASP A 17 -3.91 14.46 -2.54
N GLU A 18 -5.14 14.98 -2.49
CA GLU A 18 -6.36 14.18 -2.51
C GLU A 18 -6.59 13.50 -3.88
N GLY A 19 -6.04 14.05 -4.97
CA GLY A 19 -6.09 13.46 -6.29
C GLY A 19 -5.29 12.16 -6.35
N TYR A 20 -4.08 12.17 -5.82
CA TYR A 20 -3.27 10.95 -5.65
C TYR A 20 -3.93 9.94 -4.72
N PHE A 21 -4.51 10.40 -3.61
CA PHE A 21 -5.25 9.52 -2.72
C PHE A 21 -6.43 8.83 -3.42
N LYS A 22 -7.20 9.60 -4.20
CA LYS A 22 -8.32 9.09 -4.98
C LYS A 22 -7.88 8.10 -6.06
N ALA A 23 -6.81 8.42 -6.80
CA ALA A 23 -6.27 7.54 -7.84
C ALA A 23 -5.81 6.20 -7.26
N TRP A 24 -5.13 6.21 -6.11
CA TRP A 24 -4.73 5.00 -5.39
C TRP A 24 -5.94 4.19 -4.94
N ARG A 25 -6.92 4.81 -4.28
CA ARG A 25 -8.15 4.12 -3.83
C ARG A 25 -8.93 3.44 -4.97
N GLN A 26 -8.91 4.05 -6.16
CA GLN A 26 -9.65 3.56 -7.32
C GLN A 26 -8.86 2.56 -8.19
N GLY A 27 -7.59 2.30 -7.89
CA GLY A 27 -6.72 1.51 -8.76
C GLY A 27 -6.56 2.16 -10.14
N ARG A 28 -6.23 3.45 -10.17
CA ARG A 28 -5.98 4.26 -11.37
C ARG A 28 -4.63 5.01 -11.28
N THR A 29 -3.63 4.36 -10.69
CA THR A 29 -2.29 4.91 -10.50
C THR A 29 -1.41 4.80 -11.74
N GLY A 30 -1.76 3.90 -12.67
CA GLY A 30 -0.94 3.56 -13.83
C GLY A 30 0.11 2.49 -13.53
N TYR A 31 0.12 1.92 -12.32
CA TYR A 31 1.00 0.82 -11.92
C TYR A 31 0.18 -0.47 -11.80
N PRO A 32 0.28 -1.41 -12.78
CA PRO A 32 -0.68 -2.50 -12.91
C PRO A 32 -0.84 -3.39 -11.66
N LEU A 33 0.24 -3.72 -10.97
CA LEU A 33 0.17 -4.55 -9.76
C LEU A 33 -0.52 -3.81 -8.59
N VAL A 34 -0.29 -2.50 -8.47
CA VAL A 34 -0.96 -1.67 -7.46
C VAL A 34 -2.44 -1.54 -7.81
N ASP A 35 -2.74 -1.23 -9.07
CA ASP A 35 -4.11 -1.03 -9.54
C ASP A 35 -4.94 -2.32 -9.43
N ALA A 36 -4.37 -3.48 -9.76
CA ALA A 36 -5.00 -4.79 -9.56
C ALA A 36 -5.33 -5.04 -8.08
N GLY A 37 -4.37 -4.78 -7.18
CA GLY A 37 -4.59 -4.91 -5.73
C GLY A 37 -5.69 -4.00 -5.21
N MET A 38 -5.67 -2.73 -5.60
CA MET A 38 -6.68 -1.78 -5.13
C MET A 38 -8.10 -2.12 -5.65
N ARG A 39 -8.22 -2.71 -6.84
CA ARG A 39 -9.48 -3.23 -7.36
C ARG A 39 -9.93 -4.52 -6.67
N GLU A 40 -9.00 -5.44 -6.38
CA GLU A 40 -9.30 -6.64 -5.59
C GLU A 40 -9.83 -6.29 -4.20
N LEU A 41 -9.14 -5.39 -3.49
CA LEU A 41 -9.51 -4.92 -2.16
C LEU A 41 -10.95 -4.40 -2.16
N TRP A 42 -11.29 -3.52 -3.10
CA TRP A 42 -12.61 -2.93 -3.18
C TRP A 42 -13.70 -3.97 -3.53
N ALA A 43 -13.38 -4.92 -4.41
CA ALA A 43 -14.35 -5.92 -4.86
C ALA A 43 -14.61 -7.04 -3.84
N THR A 44 -13.60 -7.36 -3.00
CA THR A 44 -13.63 -8.57 -2.16
C THR A 44 -13.50 -8.29 -0.68
N GLY A 45 -13.01 -7.10 -0.31
CA GLY A 45 -12.64 -6.78 1.07
C GLY A 45 -11.43 -7.57 1.58
N TRP A 46 -10.62 -8.17 0.69
CA TRP A 46 -9.44 -8.93 1.06
C TRP A 46 -8.26 -8.61 0.14
N LEU A 47 -7.05 -8.76 0.67
CA LEU A 47 -5.81 -8.69 -0.09
C LEU A 47 -4.83 -9.74 0.41
N HIS A 48 -4.10 -10.36 -0.51
CA HIS A 48 -2.95 -11.19 -0.17
C HIS A 48 -1.84 -10.34 0.47
N ASP A 49 -1.16 -10.85 1.50
CA ASP A 49 -0.15 -10.10 2.28
C ASP A 49 0.93 -9.45 1.42
N ARG A 50 1.43 -10.16 0.40
CA ARG A 50 2.41 -9.59 -0.55
C ARG A 50 1.86 -8.38 -1.30
N ILE A 51 0.57 -8.40 -1.66
CA ILE A 51 -0.09 -7.28 -2.35
C ILE A 51 -0.33 -6.14 -1.38
N ARG A 52 -0.72 -6.41 -0.12
CA ARG A 52 -0.80 -5.38 0.95
C ARG A 52 0.51 -4.62 1.07
N VAL A 53 1.65 -5.34 1.11
CA VAL A 53 2.98 -4.72 1.16
C VAL A 53 3.23 -3.83 -0.06
N VAL A 54 2.85 -4.28 -1.27
CA VAL A 54 3.04 -3.51 -2.51
C VAL A 54 2.22 -2.22 -2.51
N VAL A 55 0.91 -2.31 -2.29
CA VAL A 55 0.02 -1.15 -2.39
C VAL A 55 0.29 -0.12 -1.30
N SER A 56 0.65 -0.57 -0.09
CA SER A 56 0.96 0.32 1.03
C SER A 56 2.38 0.90 0.93
N SER A 57 3.36 0.15 0.41
CA SER A 57 4.70 0.69 0.11
C SER A 57 4.62 1.76 -0.97
N PHE A 58 3.85 1.52 -2.03
CA PHE A 58 3.60 2.52 -3.06
C PHE A 58 2.98 3.80 -2.48
N PHE A 59 1.98 3.64 -1.61
CA PHE A 59 1.33 4.75 -0.91
C PHE A 59 2.31 5.65 -0.13
N VAL A 60 3.17 5.03 0.68
CA VAL A 60 4.08 5.74 1.59
C VAL A 60 5.31 6.27 0.86
N LYS A 61 5.91 5.48 -0.03
CA LYS A 61 7.24 5.76 -0.58
C LYS A 61 7.21 6.40 -1.95
N VAL A 62 6.22 6.08 -2.78
CA VAL A 62 6.10 6.64 -4.13
C VAL A 62 5.20 7.86 -4.12
N LEU A 63 3.97 7.73 -3.62
CA LEU A 63 3.05 8.87 -3.54
C LEU A 63 3.38 9.83 -2.39
N GLN A 64 4.14 9.38 -1.39
CA GLN A 64 4.51 10.15 -0.20
C GLN A 64 3.27 10.77 0.49
N LEU A 65 2.16 10.03 0.50
CA LEU A 65 0.92 10.46 1.16
C LEU A 65 0.96 10.18 2.66
N PRO A 66 0.19 10.91 3.48
CA PRO A 66 0.12 10.67 4.92
C PRO A 66 -0.37 9.24 5.20
N TRP A 67 0.49 8.38 5.76
CA TRP A 67 0.21 6.96 6.03
C TRP A 67 -1.12 6.70 6.76
N ARG A 68 -1.57 7.64 7.62
CA ARG A 68 -2.84 7.55 8.35
C ARG A 68 -4.05 7.46 7.42
N TRP A 69 -3.97 8.07 6.24
CA TRP A 69 -5.03 7.99 5.23
C TRP A 69 -5.14 6.57 4.67
N GLY A 70 -3.99 5.94 4.39
CA GLY A 70 -3.93 4.55 3.94
C GLY A 70 -4.41 3.59 5.03
N MET A 71 -3.95 3.76 6.28
CA MET A 71 -4.41 2.95 7.42
C MET A 71 -5.92 3.05 7.62
N LYS A 72 -6.48 4.27 7.59
CA LYS A 72 -7.93 4.45 7.70
C LYS A 72 -8.67 3.78 6.54
N TYR A 73 -8.17 3.90 5.32
CA TYR A 73 -8.81 3.24 4.17
C TYR A 73 -8.80 1.71 4.30
N PHE A 74 -7.69 1.14 4.78
CA PHE A 74 -7.57 -0.29 5.05
C PHE A 74 -8.56 -0.73 6.11
N TRP A 75 -8.64 0.02 7.22
CA TRP A 75 -9.62 -0.22 8.28
C TRP A 75 -11.07 -0.23 7.77
N ASP A 76 -11.39 0.68 6.84
CA ASP A 76 -12.74 0.82 6.29
C ASP A 76 -13.08 -0.23 5.20
N THR A 77 -12.09 -0.97 4.66
CA THR A 77 -12.29 -1.84 3.48
C THR A 77 -11.86 -3.29 3.64
N LEU A 78 -10.93 -3.60 4.54
CA LEU A 78 -10.53 -4.97 4.83
C LEU A 78 -11.52 -5.65 5.77
N LEU A 79 -11.99 -6.83 5.39
CA LEU A 79 -12.85 -7.67 6.24
C LEU A 79 -12.09 -8.26 7.42
N ASP A 80 -10.77 -8.37 7.31
CA ASP A 80 -9.86 -8.87 8.34
C ASP A 80 -9.04 -7.75 9.00
N ALA A 81 -9.55 -6.51 8.94
CA ALA A 81 -8.91 -5.37 9.60
C ALA A 81 -8.74 -5.66 11.11
N ASP A 82 -7.49 -5.60 11.57
CA ASP A 82 -7.10 -5.79 12.95
C ASP A 82 -6.14 -4.67 13.35
N LEU A 83 -6.43 -4.02 14.48
CA LEU A 83 -5.74 -2.78 14.85
C LEU A 83 -4.26 -3.02 15.10
N GLU A 84 -3.90 -4.16 15.70
CA GLU A 84 -2.53 -4.51 16.02
C GLU A 84 -1.75 -4.89 14.75
N SER A 85 -2.33 -5.77 13.93
CA SER A 85 -1.72 -6.23 12.68
C SER A 85 -1.55 -5.11 11.66
N ASP A 86 -2.56 -4.25 11.50
CA ASP A 86 -2.50 -3.12 10.57
C ASP A 86 -1.48 -2.07 11.05
N ALA A 87 -1.49 -1.73 12.34
CA ALA A 87 -0.51 -0.78 12.89
C ALA A 87 0.93 -1.27 12.69
N LEU A 88 1.19 -2.56 12.96
CA LEU A 88 2.50 -3.19 12.73
C LEU A 88 2.87 -3.21 11.24
N GLY A 89 1.93 -3.52 10.34
CA GLY A 89 2.16 -3.50 8.89
C GLY A 89 2.56 -2.10 8.40
N TRP A 90 1.83 -1.07 8.79
CA TRP A 90 2.16 0.32 8.44
C TRP A 90 3.48 0.78 9.07
N GLN A 91 3.85 0.30 10.26
CA GLN A 91 5.17 0.51 10.87
C GLN A 91 6.31 -0.16 10.11
N TYR A 92 6.10 -1.40 9.68
CA TYR A 92 7.06 -2.18 8.89
C TYR A 92 7.36 -1.50 7.55
N ILE A 93 6.32 -1.05 6.84
CA ILE A 93 6.45 -0.44 5.51
C ILE A 93 7.10 0.95 5.57
N SER A 94 6.84 1.70 6.63
CA SER A 94 7.37 3.05 6.85
C SER A 94 8.78 3.08 7.48
N GLY A 95 9.44 1.91 7.60
CA GLY A 95 10.81 1.80 8.07
C GLY A 95 11.02 2.09 9.56
N THR A 96 9.97 1.92 10.37
CA THR A 96 10.01 2.25 11.81
C THR A 96 10.57 1.11 12.64
N LEU A 97 10.31 -0.12 12.20
CA LEU A 97 10.77 -1.31 12.89
C LEU A 97 12.25 -1.53 12.59
N PRO A 98 13.05 -2.04 13.55
CA PRO A 98 14.47 -2.34 13.34
C PRO A 98 14.74 -3.29 12.16
N ASP A 99 13.78 -4.16 11.84
CA ASP A 99 13.77 -5.09 10.70
C ASP A 99 12.81 -4.65 9.57
N GLY A 100 12.30 -3.42 9.65
CA GLY A 100 11.39 -2.82 8.68
C GLY A 100 12.06 -2.57 7.32
N ARG A 101 11.24 -2.33 6.29
CA ARG A 101 11.79 -1.91 4.99
C ARG A 101 12.28 -0.47 5.10
N GLU A 102 13.57 -0.27 4.89
CA GLU A 102 14.21 1.06 4.82
C GLU A 102 13.36 2.04 4.03
N PHE A 103 13.06 3.19 4.64
CA PHE A 103 12.13 4.18 4.08
C PHE A 103 12.60 4.68 2.70
N ASP A 104 13.89 4.98 2.56
CA ASP A 104 14.50 5.51 1.33
C ASP A 104 14.60 4.48 0.19
N ARG A 105 14.36 3.20 0.50
CA ARG A 105 14.36 2.13 -0.49
C ARG A 105 12.98 2.04 -1.14
N ILE A 106 12.86 2.64 -2.33
CA ILE A 106 11.72 2.47 -3.23
C ILE A 106 11.95 1.21 -4.07
N ASP A 107 11.06 0.23 -3.92
CA ASP A 107 11.13 -0.97 -4.74
C ASP A 107 10.70 -0.65 -6.17
N ASN A 108 11.44 -1.14 -7.17
CA ASN A 108 11.03 -1.00 -8.56
C ASN A 108 9.75 -1.83 -8.82
N PRO A 109 8.62 -1.20 -9.19
CA PRO A 109 7.34 -1.88 -9.36
C PRO A 109 7.36 -3.00 -10.39
N GLN A 110 8.22 -2.91 -11.42
CA GLN A 110 8.35 -3.95 -12.45
C GLN A 110 8.96 -5.23 -11.88
N PHE A 111 10.03 -5.11 -11.09
CA PHE A 111 10.68 -6.27 -10.46
C PHE A 111 9.81 -6.90 -9.39
N VAL A 112 9.04 -6.10 -8.66
CA VAL A 112 8.08 -6.63 -7.68
C VAL A 112 6.91 -7.31 -8.39
N GLY A 113 6.43 -6.72 -9.50
CA GLY A 113 5.51 -7.33 -10.47
C GLY A 113 5.92 -8.75 -10.81
N TYR A 114 7.12 -8.92 -11.38
CA TYR A 114 7.62 -10.23 -11.80
C TYR A 114 7.72 -11.26 -10.66
N LYS A 115 8.06 -10.83 -9.45
CA LYS A 115 8.17 -11.74 -8.29
C LYS A 115 6.81 -12.14 -7.72
N CYS A 116 5.81 -11.25 -7.79
CA CYS A 116 4.49 -11.48 -7.22
C CYS A 116 3.51 -12.10 -8.21
N ASP A 117 3.66 -11.79 -9.50
CA ASP A 117 2.80 -12.26 -10.58
C ASP A 117 3.64 -12.59 -11.84
N PRO A 118 4.42 -13.68 -11.83
CA PRO A 118 5.38 -14.00 -12.90
C PRO A 118 4.77 -14.14 -14.29
N HIS A 119 3.49 -14.55 -14.36
CA HIS A 119 2.76 -14.77 -15.61
C HIS A 119 1.78 -13.63 -15.94
N GLY A 120 1.61 -12.64 -15.06
CA GLY A 120 0.66 -11.54 -15.26
C GLY A 120 -0.81 -11.94 -15.09
N GLU A 121 -1.09 -13.11 -14.52
CA GLU A 121 -2.46 -13.63 -14.40
C GLU A 121 -3.28 -12.84 -13.38
N TYR A 122 -2.65 -12.45 -12.27
CA TYR A 122 -3.30 -11.65 -11.25
C TYR A 122 -3.67 -10.27 -11.79
N VAL A 123 -2.73 -9.63 -12.49
CA VAL A 123 -2.97 -8.34 -13.15
C VAL A 123 -4.09 -8.45 -14.17
N ARG A 124 -4.06 -9.44 -15.08
CA ARG A 124 -5.10 -9.61 -16.12
C ARG A 124 -6.48 -9.89 -15.53
N ARG A 125 -6.56 -10.61 -14.41
CA ARG A 125 -7.82 -10.88 -13.71
C ARG A 125 -8.51 -9.61 -13.22
N TRP A 126 -7.74 -8.67 -12.66
CA TRP A 126 -8.28 -7.46 -12.03
C TRP A 126 -8.25 -6.22 -12.94
N LEU A 127 -7.43 -6.25 -13.99
CA LEU A 127 -7.31 -5.26 -15.06
C LEU A 127 -7.56 -5.92 -16.43
N PRO A 128 -8.81 -6.33 -16.74
CA PRO A 128 -9.12 -7.00 -18.00
C PRO A 128 -8.81 -6.13 -19.23
N GLU A 129 -8.75 -4.80 -19.09
CA GLU A 129 -8.32 -3.89 -20.14
C GLU A 129 -6.86 -4.05 -20.59
N LEU A 130 -6.03 -4.80 -19.85
CA LEU A 130 -4.63 -5.09 -20.17
C LEU A 130 -4.42 -6.52 -20.69
N SER A 131 -5.50 -7.27 -20.95
CA SER A 131 -5.45 -8.67 -21.37
C SER A 131 -5.33 -8.84 -22.89
#